data_AF-A0A3N6EHI5-F1
#
_entry.id   AF-A0A3N6EHI5-F1
#
_cell.length_a   1.000
_cell.length_b   1.000
_cell.length_c   1.000
_cell.angle_alpha   90.00
_cell.angle_beta   90.00
_cell.angle_gamma   90.00
#
_symmetry.space_group_name_H-M   'P 1'
#
loop_
_entity.id
_entity.type
_entity.pdbx_description
1 polymer ?
#
loop_
_entity_poly.entity_id
_entity_poly.type
_entity_poly.pdbx_seq_one_letter_code
_entity_poly.pdbx_strand_id
1 'polypeptide(L)'
;MLLEASSPDGTARFLVPRHGDSVPGHSLELVVHGVEGAAPLMAAVRYVGGASSERVLLVPVVLGRYGPAASYVRLSGFVGEGWTASVAAPVGSDSTWAVETVTLSVGASLNERFPTSR
;
A
#
# COMPACT_ATOMS: atom_id res chain seq x y z
N MET A 1 13.72 11.70 -2.36
CA MET A 1 12.52 12.47 -1.96
C MET A 1 11.55 11.51 -1.30
N LEU A 2 10.95 11.92 -0.18
CA LEU A 2 9.97 11.15 0.58
C LEU A 2 8.69 11.99 0.67
N LEU A 3 7.55 11.40 0.31
CA LEU A 3 6.24 11.99 0.59
C LEU A 3 5.62 11.21 1.74
N GLU A 4 5.08 11.93 2.72
CA GLU A 4 4.40 11.34 3.88
C GLU A 4 2.97 11.88 3.95
N ALA A 5 2.02 11.01 4.29
CA ALA A 5 0.72 11.44 4.77
C ALA A 5 0.21 10.51 5.86
N SER A 6 -0.83 10.96 6.57
CA SER A 6 -1.49 10.20 7.63
C SER A 6 -3.00 10.19 7.40
N SER A 7 -3.67 9.14 7.82
CA SER A 7 -5.14 9.11 7.84
C SER A 7 -5.69 10.16 8.83
N PRO A 8 -6.92 10.66 8.63
CA PRO A 8 -7.49 11.68 9.52
C PRO A 8 -7.62 11.26 10.98
N ASP A 9 -7.78 9.95 11.24
CA ASP A 9 -7.85 9.35 12.56
C ASP A 9 -6.45 9.03 13.16
N GLY A 10 -5.38 9.30 12.42
CA GLY A 10 -3.98 9.07 12.83
C GLY A 10 -3.57 7.60 12.91
N THR A 11 -4.43 6.66 12.53
CA THR A 11 -4.17 5.22 12.66
C THR A 11 -3.25 4.68 11.58
N ALA A 12 -3.24 5.30 10.39
CA ALA A 12 -2.41 4.88 9.26
C ALA A 12 -1.42 5.98 8.86
N ARG A 13 -0.18 5.57 8.60
CA ARG A 13 0.87 6.37 7.95
C ARG A 13 1.24 5.78 6.62
N PHE A 14 1.55 6.66 5.68
CA PHE A 14 1.90 6.32 4.31
C PHE A 14 3.20 7.01 3.96
N LEU A 15 4.22 6.23 3.61
CA LEU A 15 5.54 6.72 3.23
C LEU A 15 5.79 6.35 1.77
N VAL A 16 6.07 7.33 0.93
CA VAL A 16 6.36 7.12 -0.49
C VAL A 16 7.81 7.47 -0.78
N PRO A 17 8.74 6.51 -0.58
CA PRO A 17 10.12 6.69 -1.01
C PRO A 17 10.24 6.58 -2.52
N ARG A 18 11.01 7.49 -3.12
CA ARG A 18 11.57 7.29 -4.45
C ARG A 18 12.70 6.27 -4.38
N HIS A 19 12.71 5.30 -5.29
CA HIS A 19 13.79 4.31 -5.47
C HIS A 19 14.31 4.31 -6.91
N GLY A 20 15.63 4.13 -7.07
CA GLY A 20 16.30 4.06 -8.36
C GLY A 20 16.63 5.43 -8.98
N ASP A 21 17.86 5.54 -9.49
CA ASP A 21 18.38 6.77 -10.10
C ASP A 21 18.08 6.87 -11.60
N SER A 22 17.97 5.74 -12.32
CA SER A 22 17.87 5.67 -13.79
C SER A 22 16.45 5.55 -14.33
N VAL A 23 15.56 4.84 -13.63
CA VAL A 23 14.10 4.85 -13.87
C VAL A 23 13.45 5.20 -12.53
N PRO A 24 12.83 6.38 -12.36
CA PRO A 24 12.21 6.76 -11.10
C PRO A 24 11.11 5.76 -10.75
N GLY A 25 11.36 4.93 -9.74
CA GLY A 25 10.37 4.08 -9.11
C GLY A 25 9.85 4.76 -7.84
N HIS A 26 8.57 4.56 -7.53
CA HIS A 26 8.02 4.92 -6.24
C HIS A 26 7.45 3.67 -5.59
N SER A 27 7.67 3.53 -4.30
CA SER A 27 6.99 2.53 -3.48
C SER A 27 6.15 3.24 -2.45
N LEU A 28 5.18 2.54 -1.88
CA LEU A 28 4.40 3.01 -0.76
C LEU A 28 4.52 1.99 0.37
N GLU A 29 4.94 2.48 1.53
CA GLU A 29 4.87 1.79 2.81
C GLU A 29 3.63 2.29 3.55
N LEU A 30 2.73 1.38 3.87
CA LEU A 30 1.57 1.61 4.72
C LEU A 30 1.86 1.04 6.10
N VAL A 31 1.81 1.86 7.14
CA VAL A 31 1.97 1.46 8.55
C VAL A 31 0.68 1.77 9.29
N VAL A 32 0.06 0.77 9.92
CA VAL A 32 -1.17 0.93 10.71
C VAL A 32 -0.90 0.63 12.19
N HIS A 33 -1.31 1.56 13.05
CA HIS A 33 -1.20 1.50 14.50
C HIS A 33 -2.52 1.06 15.15
N GLY A 34 -2.43 0.39 16.30
CA GLY A 34 -3.61 0.07 17.12
C GLY A 34 -4.58 -0.93 16.48
N VAL A 35 -4.11 -1.75 15.54
CA VAL A 35 -4.93 -2.81 14.95
C VAL A 35 -5.07 -3.95 15.96
N GLU A 36 -6.25 -4.08 16.55
CA GLU A 36 -6.65 -5.26 17.33
C GLU A 36 -7.74 -6.01 16.58
N GLY A 37 -7.53 -7.30 16.29
CA GLY A 37 -8.54 -8.13 15.64
C GLY A 37 -7.97 -9.31 14.85
N ALA A 38 -8.82 -10.31 14.61
CA ALA A 38 -8.49 -11.51 13.84
C ALA A 38 -8.81 -11.40 12.34
N ALA A 39 -9.51 -10.33 11.92
CA ALA A 39 -9.92 -10.16 10.53
C ALA A 39 -8.76 -9.56 9.69
N PRO A 40 -8.54 -10.04 8.45
CA PRO A 40 -7.61 -9.41 7.54
C PRO A 40 -8.08 -7.98 7.24
N LEU A 41 -7.16 -7.02 7.27
CA LEU A 41 -7.45 -5.64 6.92
C LEU A 41 -6.94 -5.31 5.51
N MET A 42 -7.64 -4.39 4.84
CA MET A 42 -7.30 -3.90 3.51
C MET A 42 -7.43 -2.37 3.47
N ALA A 43 -6.44 -1.69 2.87
CA ALA A 43 -6.54 -0.28 2.52
C ALA A 43 -6.54 -0.13 0.99
N ALA A 44 -7.35 0.80 0.47
CA ALA A 44 -7.32 1.17 -0.93
C ALA A 44 -6.41 2.39 -1.12
N VAL A 45 -5.45 2.30 -2.03
CA VAL A 45 -4.56 3.40 -2.42
C VAL A 45 -4.88 3.80 -3.84
N ARG A 46 -5.14 5.08 -4.07
CA ARG A 46 -5.49 5.66 -5.37
C ARG A 46 -4.42 6.66 -5.78
N TYR A 47 -3.93 6.58 -7.01
CA TYR A 47 -2.91 7.51 -7.52
C TYR A 47 -3.05 7.69 -9.04
N VAL A 48 -2.45 8.77 -9.55
CA VAL A 48 -2.37 9.02 -10.99
C VAL A 48 -1.05 8.47 -11.54
N GLY A 49 -1.14 7.54 -12.51
CA GLY A 49 0.02 7.06 -13.24
C GLY A 49 0.46 8.03 -14.35
N GLY A 50 1.67 7.87 -14.87
CA GLY A 50 2.27 8.78 -15.88
C GLY A 50 1.55 8.86 -17.23
N ALA A 51 0.52 8.05 -17.47
CA ALA A 51 -0.39 8.18 -18.61
C ALA A 51 -1.72 8.86 -18.24
N SER A 52 -1.77 9.57 -17.11
CA SER A 52 -2.98 10.16 -16.49
C SER A 52 -4.10 9.16 -16.19
N SER A 53 -3.81 7.86 -16.22
CA SER A 53 -4.76 6.84 -15.79
C SER A 53 -4.76 6.75 -14.27
N GLU A 54 -5.95 6.91 -13.71
CA GLU A 54 -6.18 6.65 -12.31
C GLU A 54 -6.01 5.16 -12.03
N ARG A 55 -5.26 4.84 -10.97
CA ARG A 55 -5.01 3.47 -10.53
C ARG A 55 -5.45 3.32 -9.09
N VAL A 56 -6.03 2.15 -8.79
CA VAL A 56 -6.40 1.75 -7.44
C VAL A 56 -5.65 0.46 -7.10
N LEU A 57 -4.98 0.44 -5.95
CA LEU A 57 -4.34 -0.73 -5.38
C LEU A 57 -5.06 -1.11 -4.08
N LEU A 58 -5.27 -2.41 -3.91
CA LEU A 58 -5.70 -3.03 -2.67
C LEU A 58 -4.45 -3.47 -1.92
N VAL A 59 -4.17 -2.81 -0.80
CA VAL A 59 -2.99 -3.06 0.03
C VAL A 59 -3.43 -3.85 1.27
N PRO A 60 -3.13 -5.15 1.35
CA PRO A 60 -3.46 -5.94 2.54
C PRO A 60 -2.58 -5.43 3.68
N VAL A 61 -3.14 -5.20 4.86
CA VAL A 61 -2.37 -4.77 6.05
C VAL A 61 -1.96 -6.02 6.82
N VAL A 62 -0.67 -6.35 6.78
CA VAL A 62 -0.14 -7.57 7.40
C VAL A 62 0.17 -7.30 8.87
N LEU A 63 -0.54 -8.00 9.77
CA LEU A 63 -0.25 -7.96 11.20
C LEU A 63 1.09 -8.66 11.47
N GLY A 64 2.11 -7.87 11.83
CA GLY A 64 3.37 -8.39 12.32
C GLY A 64 3.22 -8.97 13.73
N ARG A 65 4.04 -9.97 14.08
CA ARG A 65 4.14 -10.48 15.46
C ARG A 65 4.67 -9.43 16.44
N TYR A 66 5.44 -8.47 15.92
CA TYR A 66 6.06 -7.39 16.68
C TYR A 66 5.94 -6.08 15.89
N GLY A 67 5.67 -4.98 16.59
CA GLY A 67 5.53 -3.66 15.97
C GLY A 67 4.19 -3.43 15.26
N PRO A 68 4.02 -2.26 14.62
CA PRO A 68 2.80 -1.93 13.88
C PRO A 68 2.65 -2.81 12.64
N ALA A 69 1.41 -2.98 12.17
CA ALA A 69 1.13 -3.70 10.94
C ALA A 69 1.64 -2.88 9.76
N ALA A 70 2.39 -3.50 8.84
CA ALA A 70 3.00 -2.78 7.73
C ALA A 70 2.95 -3.55 6.42
N SER A 71 2.85 -2.81 5.32
CA SER A 71 2.78 -3.36 3.96
C SER A 71 3.49 -2.47 2.96
N TYR A 72 4.10 -3.08 1.96
CA TYR A 72 4.93 -2.39 0.98
C TYR A 72 4.49 -2.74 -0.45
N VAL A 73 4.25 -1.73 -1.28
CA VAL A 73 3.78 -1.90 -2.66
C VAL A 73 4.51 -0.97 -3.63
N ARG A 74 4.73 -1.40 -4.88
CA ARG A 74 5.22 -0.54 -5.96
C ARG A 74 4.09 0.32 -6.50
N LEU A 75 4.33 1.61 -6.65
CA LEU A 75 3.45 2.53 -7.37
C LEU A 75 3.94 2.68 -8.82
N SER A 76 3.70 1.64 -9.63
CA SER A 76 4.15 1.61 -11.03
C SER A 76 3.66 2.84 -11.79
N GLY A 77 4.59 3.56 -12.42
CA GLY A 77 4.29 4.76 -13.20
C GLY A 77 3.82 5.98 -12.39
N PHE A 78 3.82 5.93 -11.06
CA PHE A 78 3.56 7.12 -10.24
C PHE A 78 4.72 8.11 -10.40
N VAL A 79 4.39 9.38 -10.63
CA VAL A 79 5.36 10.45 -10.94
C VAL A 79 5.76 11.29 -9.73
N GLY A 80 5.23 10.97 -8.53
CA GLY A 80 5.54 11.70 -7.31
C GLY A 80 4.48 12.74 -6.91
N GLU A 81 3.32 12.79 -7.59
CA GLU A 81 2.27 13.77 -7.29
C GLU A 81 0.89 13.14 -7.35
N GLY A 82 0.03 13.50 -6.38
CA GLY A 82 -1.39 13.12 -6.37
C GLY A 82 -1.65 11.65 -6.04
N TRP A 83 -1.84 11.36 -4.75
CA TRP A 83 -2.35 10.07 -4.29
C TRP A 83 -3.27 10.25 -3.08
N THR A 84 -4.17 9.30 -2.85
CA THR A 84 -5.02 9.20 -1.67
C THR A 84 -5.07 7.77 -1.17
N ALA A 85 -5.40 7.58 0.11
CA ALA A 85 -5.61 6.27 0.67
C ALA A 85 -6.84 6.23 1.58
N SER A 86 -7.53 5.10 1.61
CA SER A 86 -8.62 4.85 2.54
C SER A 86 -8.07 4.48 3.92
N VAL A 87 -8.95 4.59 4.92
CA VAL A 87 -8.76 3.88 6.20
C VAL A 87 -8.70 2.37 5.91
N ALA A 88 -7.89 1.65 6.68
CA ALA A 88 -7.83 0.20 6.61
C ALA A 88 -9.12 -0.40 7.19
N ALA A 89 -9.81 -1.24 6.41
CA ALA A 89 -11.09 -1.83 6.77
C ALA A 89 -11.02 -3.37 6.74
N PRO A 90 -11.82 -4.07 7.55
CA PRO A 90 -11.91 -5.53 7.52
C PRO A 90 -12.37 -6.05 6.16
N VAL A 91 -11.74 -7.14 5.72
CA VAL A 91 -12.19 -7.93 4.57
C VAL A 91 -13.28 -8.90 5.04
N GLY A 92 -14.44 -8.87 4.38
CA GLY A 92 -15.60 -9.70 4.69
C GLY A 92 -16.25 -10.30 3.44
N SER A 93 -17.31 -11.09 3.63
CA SER A 93 -18.09 -11.70 2.53
C SER A 93 -18.65 -10.68 1.54
N ASP A 94 -18.89 -9.46 2.01
CA ASP A 94 -19.49 -8.38 1.23
C ASP A 94 -18.42 -7.56 0.48
N SER A 95 -17.14 -7.88 0.67
CA SER A 95 -16.04 -7.24 -0.06
C SER A 95 -16.04 -7.72 -1.52
N THR A 96 -16.25 -6.77 -2.43
CA THR A 96 -16.28 -7.03 -3.87
C THR A 96 -15.23 -6.15 -4.55
N TRP A 97 -14.42 -6.76 -5.42
CA TRP A 97 -13.36 -6.06 -6.15
C TRP A 97 -13.32 -6.53 -7.60
N ALA A 98 -13.06 -5.58 -8.50
CA ALA A 98 -12.83 -5.89 -9.90
C ALA A 98 -11.56 -6.74 -10.07
N VAL A 99 -11.60 -7.72 -10.98
CA VAL A 99 -10.49 -8.66 -11.22
C VAL A 99 -9.23 -7.91 -11.67
N GLU A 100 -9.40 -6.84 -12.43
CA GLU A 100 -8.33 -5.96 -12.91
C GLU A 100 -7.63 -5.29 -11.73
N THR A 101 -8.39 -4.80 -10.75
CA THR A 101 -7.84 -4.17 -9.54
C THR A 101 -7.06 -5.18 -8.70
N VAL A 102 -7.59 -6.39 -8.52
CA VAL A 102 -6.90 -7.46 -7.79
C VAL A 102 -5.59 -7.83 -8.50
N THR A 103 -5.63 -8.02 -9.82
CA THR A 103 -4.45 -8.36 -10.63
C THR A 103 -3.38 -7.28 -10.55
N LEU A 104 -3.77 -6.01 -10.68
CA LEU A 104 -2.87 -4.88 -10.54
C LEU A 104 -2.23 -4.82 -9.14
N SER A 105 -3.03 -5.09 -8.10
CA SER A 105 -2.59 -5.10 -6.70
C SER A 105 -1.58 -6.21 -6.44
N VAL A 106 -1.83 -7.43 -6.94
CA VAL A 106 -0.90 -8.56 -6.83
C VAL A 106 0.44 -8.25 -7.51
N GLY A 107 0.42 -7.64 -8.70
CA GLY A 107 1.64 -7.23 -9.40
C GLY A 107 2.41 -6.09 -8.72
N ALA A 108 1.71 -5.26 -7.94
CA ALA A 108 2.31 -4.17 -7.17
C ALA A 108 2.91 -4.63 -5.84
N SER A 109 2.41 -5.71 -5.24
CA SER A 109 2.88 -6.19 -3.94
C SER A 109 4.36 -6.55 -3.93
N LEU A 110 5.10 -5.90 -3.03
CA LEU A 110 6.49 -6.21 -2.76
C LEU A 110 6.56 -7.31 -1.71
N ASN A 111 6.24 -8.53 -2.14
CA ASN A 111 6.43 -9.73 -1.34
C ASN A 111 7.92 -10.07 -1.31
N GLU A 112 8.76 -9.17 -0.77
CA GLU A 112 10.15 -9.53 -0.53
C GLU A 112 10.16 -10.60 0.57
N ARG A 113 10.47 -11.82 0.12
CA ARG A 113 10.88 -12.90 0.99
C ARG A 113 12.14 -12.39 1.68
N PHE A 114 12.07 -12.05 2.97
CA PHE A 114 13.28 -11.85 3.77
C PHE A 114 14.20 -13.04 3.48
N PRO A 115 15.39 -12.86 2.88
CA PRO A 115 16.37 -13.93 2.89
C PRO A 115 16.68 -14.13 4.38
N THR A 116 16.27 -15.26 4.93
CA THR A 116 16.79 -15.71 6.20
C THR A 116 18.30 -15.78 6.04
N SER A 117 19.00 -14.84 6.67
CA SER A 117 20.44 -14.96 6.88
C SER A 117 20.68 -16.31 7.54
N ARG A 118 21.35 -17.20 6.81
CA ARG A 118 22.01 -18.39 7.35
C ARG A 118 23.49 -18.11 7.46
#